data_AF-A0AAN8YJ19-F1
#
_entry.id   AF-A0AAN8YJ19-F1
#
_cell.length_a   1.000
_cell.length_b   1.000
_cell.length_c   1.000
_cell.angle_alpha   90.00
_cell.angle_beta   90.00
_cell.angle_gamma   90.00
#
_symmetry.space_group_name_H-M   'P 1'
#
loop_
_entity.id
_entity.type
_entity.pdbx_description
1 polymer ?
#
loop_
_entity_poly.entity_id
_entity_poly.type
_entity_poly.pdbx_seq_one_letter_code
_entity_poly.pdbx_strand_id
1 'polypeptide(L)'
;MEWVGVVGKKINIPSTLFWIQPAIIFYVYYYRFTNYSDYFKNYDAKDKIMELPRLSPFSPIDFPSFVFDDMESTDWAVESIKKQIEMLNSEENPRVFVNTFDALRIFKASDYDWNRVITSFSFS
;
A
#
# COMPACT_ATOMS: atom_id res chain seq x y z
N MET A 1 -0.75 -13.00 2.41
CA MET A 1 -0.53 -14.37 1.93
C MET A 1 -0.04 -14.36 0.49
N GLU A 2 1.25 -14.06 0.34
CA GLU A 2 1.99 -13.97 -0.92
C GLU A 2 2.03 -15.29 -1.70
N TRP A 3 2.07 -16.44 -1.01
CA TRP A 3 2.17 -17.75 -1.66
C TRP A 3 1.04 -18.04 -2.65
N VAL A 4 -0.17 -17.51 -2.40
CA VAL A 4 -1.34 -17.70 -3.27
C VAL A 4 -1.10 -17.07 -4.64
N GLY A 5 -0.54 -15.86 -4.69
CA GLY A 5 -0.24 -15.20 -5.96
C GLY A 5 0.90 -15.91 -6.71
N VAL A 6 1.90 -16.44 -5.99
CA VAL A 6 2.98 -17.22 -6.60
C VAL A 6 2.44 -18.51 -7.23
N VAL A 7 1.56 -19.22 -6.52
CA VAL A 7 0.91 -20.43 -7.04
C VAL A 7 0.03 -20.08 -8.23
N GLY A 8 -0.83 -19.05 -8.13
CA GLY A 8 -1.69 -18.59 -9.22
C GLY A 8 -0.91 -18.28 -10.49
N LYS A 9 0.20 -17.54 -10.37
CA LYS A 9 1.09 -17.23 -11.49
C LYS A 9 1.68 -18.49 -12.15
N LYS A 10 2.09 -19.50 -11.36
CA LYS A 10 2.64 -20.76 -11.89
C LYS A 10 1.64 -21.56 -12.72
N ILE A 11 0.36 -21.49 -12.37
CA ILE A 11 -0.72 -22.21 -13.07
C ILE A 11 -1.52 -21.32 -14.03
N ASN A 12 -1.01 -20.12 -14.31
CA ASN A 12 -1.61 -19.13 -15.20
C ASN A 12 -3.06 -18.74 -14.82
N ILE A 13 -3.35 -18.70 -13.51
CA ILE A 13 -4.61 -18.21 -12.97
C ILE A 13 -4.40 -16.77 -12.45
N PRO A 14 -5.24 -15.81 -12.88
CA PRO A 14 -5.19 -14.45 -12.36
C PRO A 14 -5.39 -14.43 -10.84
N SER A 15 -4.55 -13.66 -10.15
CA SER A 15 -4.70 -13.40 -8.72
C SER A 15 -5.01 -11.92 -8.49
N THR A 16 -5.67 -11.60 -7.38
CA THR A 16 -6.01 -10.22 -7.03
C THR A 16 -5.76 -10.05 -5.54
N LEU A 17 -5.01 -9.00 -5.16
CA LEU A 17 -4.75 -8.73 -3.76
C LEU A 17 -6.02 -8.19 -3.10
N PHE A 18 -6.54 -8.87 -2.09
CA PHE A 18 -7.62 -8.35 -1.25
C PHE A 18 -7.06 -7.65 -0.02
N TRP A 19 -7.22 -6.34 0.04
CA TRP A 19 -6.76 -5.47 1.12
C TRP A 19 -7.92 -5.13 2.08
N ILE A 20 -7.87 -5.71 3.28
CA ILE A 20 -8.95 -5.60 4.27
C ILE A 20 -8.82 -4.38 5.21
N GLN A 21 -7.65 -3.75 5.24
CA GLN A 21 -7.37 -2.58 6.08
C GLN A 21 -7.80 -1.28 5.37
N PRO A 22 -7.78 -0.12 6.04
CA PRO A 22 -8.09 1.15 5.39
C PRO A 22 -7.19 1.41 4.17
N ALA A 23 -7.77 2.04 3.14
CA ALA A 23 -7.07 2.32 1.88
C ALA A 23 -5.81 3.18 2.06
N ILE A 24 -5.83 4.07 3.05
CA ILE A 24 -4.67 4.91 3.38
C ILE A 24 -3.47 4.08 3.82
N ILE A 25 -3.69 3.00 4.58
CA ILE A 25 -2.60 2.15 5.05
C ILE A 25 -1.95 1.40 3.88
N PHE A 26 -2.76 0.96 2.90
CA PHE A 26 -2.23 0.38 1.66
C PHE A 26 -1.31 1.36 0.93
N TYR A 27 -1.73 2.63 0.83
CA TYR A 27 -0.96 3.68 0.17
C TYR A 27 0.38 3.92 0.86
N VAL A 28 0.40 3.95 2.18
CA VAL A 28 1.63 4.08 2.98
C VAL A 28 2.58 2.91 2.71
N TYR A 29 2.08 1.67 2.76
CA TYR A 29 2.88 0.48 2.45
C TYR A 29 3.43 0.51 1.03
N TYR A 30 2.60 0.89 0.05
CA TYR A 30 3.01 1.01 -1.34
C TYR A 30 4.16 2.00 -1.49
N TYR A 31 4.04 3.22 -0.93
CA TYR A 31 5.13 4.20 -0.99
C TYR A 31 6.39 3.72 -0.28
N ARG A 32 6.25 3.08 0.89
CA ARG A 32 7.37 2.60 1.71
C ARG A 32 8.19 1.50 1.02
N PHE A 33 7.56 0.65 0.23
CA PHE A 33 8.18 -0.52 -0.42
C PHE A 33 8.42 -0.39 -1.92
N THR A 34 8.26 0.81 -2.46
CA THR A 34 8.55 1.12 -3.86
C THR A 34 9.73 2.08 -3.98
N ASN A 35 9.94 2.60 -5.19
CA ASN A 35 10.89 3.68 -5.47
C ASN A 35 10.56 5.00 -4.73
N TYR A 36 9.41 5.10 -4.04
CA TYR A 36 9.06 6.22 -3.17
C TYR A 36 9.51 6.05 -1.71
N SER A 37 10.30 5.03 -1.40
CA SER A 37 10.77 4.79 -0.02
C SER A 37 11.55 5.96 0.59
N ASP A 38 12.14 6.84 -0.23
CA ASP A 38 12.89 8.02 0.20
C ASP A 38 12.06 9.01 1.03
N TYR A 39 10.73 9.02 0.86
CA TYR A 39 9.81 9.80 1.70
C TYR A 39 9.92 9.43 3.19
N PHE A 40 10.37 8.21 3.51
CA PHE A 40 10.46 7.69 4.87
C PHE A 40 11.90 7.58 5.40
N LYS A 41 12.92 7.61 4.54
CA LYS A 41 14.33 7.33 4.91
C LYS A 41 15.01 8.40 5.76
N ASN A 42 14.55 9.65 5.68
CA ASN A 42 15.18 10.80 6.35
C ASN A 42 14.25 11.45 7.39
N TYR A 43 13.24 10.71 7.85
CA TYR A 43 12.23 11.24 8.75
C TYR A 43 12.65 11.13 10.22
N ASP A 44 13.73 11.82 10.56
CA ASP A 44 14.23 11.92 11.93
C ASP A 44 13.62 13.16 12.61
N ALA A 45 12.36 13.07 13.02
CA ALA A 45 11.75 14.02 13.94
C ALA A 45 10.36 13.55 14.34
N LYS A 46 10.16 13.38 15.64
CA LYS A 46 8.85 13.24 16.28
C LYS A 46 7.91 14.45 16.05
N ASP A 47 8.40 15.52 15.41
CA ASP A 47 7.73 16.82 15.30
C ASP A 47 7.57 17.36 13.87
N LYS A 48 8.02 16.65 12.82
CA LYS A 48 7.85 17.12 11.43
C LYS A 48 6.58 16.51 10.83
N ILE A 49 5.85 17.31 10.05
CA ILE A 49 4.63 16.87 9.35
C ILE A 49 4.99 16.23 8.01
N MET A 50 4.56 15.00 7.78
CA MET A 50 4.85 14.24 6.58
C MET A 50 3.83 14.55 5.49
N GLU A 51 4.33 15.02 4.35
CA GLU A 51 3.53 15.27 3.16
C GLU A 51 3.74 14.13 2.17
N LEU A 52 2.87 13.13 2.26
CA LEU A 52 2.72 12.16 1.18
C LEU A 52 1.90 12.79 0.06
N PRO A 53 2.23 12.54 -1.22
CA PRO A 53 1.42 13.04 -2.32
C PRO A 53 -0.05 12.67 -2.12
N ARG A 54 -0.97 13.61 -2.40
CA ARG A 54 -2.44 13.37 -2.39
C ARG A 54 -3.06 13.01 -1.04
N LEU A 55 -2.29 13.11 0.03
CA LEU A 55 -2.77 12.95 1.40
C LEU A 55 -2.69 14.29 2.12
N SER A 56 -3.61 14.51 3.07
CA SER A 56 -3.43 15.62 4.00
C SER A 56 -2.11 15.43 4.76
N PRO A 57 -1.47 16.52 5.22
CA PRO A 57 -0.26 16.39 6.01
C PRO A 57 -0.54 15.57 7.29
N PHE A 58 0.27 14.55 7.55
CA PHE A 58 0.12 13.65 8.70
C PHE A 58 1.30 13.77 9.65
N SER A 59 1.06 13.70 10.96
CA SER A 59 2.15 13.57 11.92
C SER A 59 2.69 12.13 11.89
N PRO A 60 4.00 11.90 12.12
CA PRO A 60 4.57 10.57 12.26
C PRO A 60 3.83 9.69 13.27
N ILE A 61 3.23 10.28 14.31
CA ILE A 61 2.43 9.55 15.30
C ILE A 61 1.10 9.01 14.75
N ASP A 62 0.62 9.57 13.64
CA ASP A 62 -0.61 9.13 12.97
C ASP A 62 -0.36 7.90 12.08
N PHE A 63 0.91 7.58 11.80
CA PHE A 63 1.28 6.40 11.04
C PHE A 63 1.46 5.18 11.94
N PRO A 64 1.22 3.97 11.41
CA PRO A 64 1.61 2.76 12.09
C PRO A 64 3.11 2.73 12.40
N SER A 65 3.49 2.14 13.55
CA SER A 65 4.89 2.10 14.01
C SER A 65 5.87 1.48 13.00
N PHE A 66 5.42 0.45 12.28
CA PHE A 66 6.25 -0.28 11.29
C PHE A 66 6.73 0.58 10.11
N VAL A 67 6.13 1.76 9.89
CA VAL A 67 6.44 2.61 8.74
C VAL A 67 7.86 3.17 8.84
N PHE A 68 8.28 3.52 10.07
CA PHE A 68 9.54 4.17 10.36
C PHE A 68 10.56 3.25 11.05
N ASP A 69 10.18 2.01 11.39
CA ASP A 69 11.12 1.03 11.91
C ASP A 69 12.25 0.78 10.88
N ASP A 70 13.48 0.66 11.40
CA ASP A 70 14.66 0.40 10.60
C ASP A 70 14.46 -0.83 9.71
N MET A 71 15.03 -0.74 8.50
CA MET A 71 14.76 -1.46 7.24
C MET A 71 14.59 -2.99 7.27
N GLU A 72 14.76 -3.65 8.41
CA GLU A 72 14.52 -5.07 8.63
C GLU A 72 13.44 -5.26 9.71
N SER A 73 12.18 -4.99 9.37
CA SER A 73 11.08 -5.35 10.25
C SER A 73 11.08 -6.87 10.41
N THR A 74 11.34 -7.38 11.62
CA THR A 74 11.20 -8.81 11.95
C THR A 74 9.74 -9.27 11.93
N ASP A 75 8.79 -8.34 11.69
CA ASP A 75 7.38 -8.62 11.54
C ASP A 75 7.09 -9.32 10.20
N TRP A 76 6.73 -10.60 10.31
CA TRP A 76 6.35 -11.45 9.19
C TRP A 76 5.19 -10.86 8.36
N ALA A 77 4.30 -10.07 8.96
CA ALA A 77 3.18 -9.47 8.27
C ALA A 77 3.65 -8.33 7.35
N VAL A 78 4.59 -7.52 7.83
CA VAL A 78 5.20 -6.42 7.05
C VAL A 78 5.98 -7.00 5.87
N GLU A 79 6.76 -8.05 6.08
CA GLU A 79 7.46 -8.78 5.01
C GLU A 79 6.51 -9.44 4.01
N SER A 80 5.38 -10.01 4.47
CA SER A 80 4.35 -10.55 3.58
C SER A 80 3.74 -9.46 2.69
N ILE A 81 3.47 -8.27 3.23
CA ILE A 81 2.91 -7.13 2.50
C ILE A 81 3.92 -6.60 1.47
N LYS A 82 5.19 -6.46 1.86
CA LYS A 82 6.27 -6.06 0.94
C LYS A 82 6.34 -6.99 -0.28
N LYS A 83 6.36 -8.31 -0.06
CA LYS A 83 6.36 -9.30 -1.15
C LYS A 83 5.12 -9.19 -2.03
N GLN A 84 3.96 -8.94 -1.46
CA GLN A 84 2.73 -8.74 -2.24
C GLN A 84 2.81 -7.48 -3.12
N ILE A 85 3.38 -6.38 -2.62
CA ILE A 85 3.58 -5.16 -3.42
C ILE A 85 4.60 -5.39 -4.55
N GLU A 86 5.70 -6.08 -4.27
CA GLU A 86 6.69 -6.46 -5.30
C GLU A 86 6.06 -7.32 -6.40
N MET A 87 5.20 -8.28 -6.02
CA MET A 87 4.47 -9.11 -6.98
C MET A 87 3.51 -8.29 -7.84
N LEU A 88 2.72 -7.39 -7.23
CA LEU A 88 1.81 -6.49 -7.95
C LEU A 88 2.57 -5.63 -8.96
N ASN A 89 3.72 -5.08 -8.59
CA ASN A 89 4.53 -4.26 -9.50
C ASN A 89 5.14 -5.06 -10.67
N SER A 90 5.21 -6.39 -10.56
CA SER A 90 5.68 -7.27 -11.63
C SER A 90 4.59 -7.69 -12.62
N GLU A 91 3.32 -7.39 -12.32
CA GLU A 91 2.18 -7.73 -13.18
C GLU A 91 1.95 -6.65 -14.23
N GLU A 92 1.55 -7.06 -15.45
CA GLU A 92 1.22 -6.13 -16.53
C GLU A 92 -0.08 -5.34 -16.24
N ASN A 93 -1.02 -5.98 -15.53
CA ASN A 93 -2.32 -5.39 -15.19
C ASN A 93 -2.70 -5.71 -13.74
N PRO A 94 -2.00 -5.11 -12.75
CA PRO A 94 -2.22 -5.41 -11.35
C PRO A 94 -3.61 -5.00 -10.89
N ARG A 95 -4.26 -5.87 -10.12
CA ARG A 95 -5.55 -5.59 -9.48
C ARG A 95 -5.45 -5.78 -7.98
N VAL A 96 -5.91 -4.76 -7.26
CA VAL A 96 -6.05 -4.71 -5.80
C VAL A 96 -7.50 -4.36 -5.50
N PHE A 97 -8.09 -5.17 -4.65
CA PHE A 97 -9.40 -4.92 -4.12
C PHE A 97 -9.24 -4.35 -2.73
N VAL A 98 -9.65 -3.10 -2.53
CA VAL A 98 -9.49 -2.42 -1.25
C VAL A 98 -10.86 -2.31 -0.60
N ASN A 99 -10.95 -2.78 0.65
CA ASN A 99 -12.15 -2.67 1.46
C ASN A 99 -12.37 -1.22 1.92
N THR A 100 -12.82 -0.37 1.00
CA THR A 100 -13.16 1.03 1.21
C THR A 100 -14.30 1.42 0.28
N PHE A 101 -14.95 2.53 0.55
CA PHE A 101 -15.91 3.18 -0.35
C PHE A 101 -15.42 4.57 -0.74
N ASP A 102 -15.94 5.10 -1.84
CA ASP A 102 -15.37 6.27 -2.51
C ASP A 102 -15.37 7.53 -1.62
N ALA A 103 -16.40 7.71 -0.79
CA ALA A 103 -16.48 8.85 0.13
C ALA A 103 -15.44 8.82 1.28
N LEU A 104 -14.74 7.70 1.51
CA LEU A 104 -13.59 7.62 2.44
C LEU A 104 -12.22 7.64 1.74
N ARG A 105 -12.19 7.80 0.42
CA ARG A 105 -10.94 7.94 -0.32
C ARG A 105 -10.46 9.39 -0.17
N ILE A 106 -9.34 9.56 0.51
CA ILE A 106 -8.71 10.89 0.69
C ILE A 106 -7.89 11.30 -0.56
N PHE A 107 -7.72 10.38 -1.53
CA PHE A 107 -6.93 10.59 -2.73
C PHE A 107 -7.67 11.43 -3.76
N LYS A 108 -7.07 12.53 -4.21
CA LYS A 108 -7.56 13.31 -5.36
C LYS A 108 -7.33 12.52 -6.66
N ALA A 109 -8.38 12.37 -7.46
CA ALA A 109 -8.52 11.40 -8.55
C ALA A 109 -7.75 11.73 -9.86
N SER A 110 -6.83 12.69 -9.90
CA SER A 110 -6.14 13.06 -11.15
C SER A 110 -4.68 12.61 -11.17
N ASP A 111 -4.32 11.90 -12.23
CA ASP A 111 -2.97 11.80 -12.84
C ASP A 111 -2.10 10.59 -12.49
N TYR A 112 -2.58 9.63 -11.68
CA TYR A 112 -2.04 8.25 -11.66
C TYR A 112 -3.23 7.30 -11.52
N ASP A 113 -3.31 6.27 -12.37
CA ASP A 113 -4.49 5.41 -12.50
C ASP A 113 -4.62 4.42 -11.32
N TRP A 114 -4.81 4.96 -10.12
CA TRP A 114 -5.23 4.18 -8.96
C TRP A 114 -6.59 3.50 -9.18
N ASN A 115 -7.36 3.92 -10.19
CA ASN A 115 -8.59 3.23 -10.59
C ASN A 115 -8.31 1.92 -11.34
N ARG A 116 -7.14 1.75 -11.99
CA ARG A 116 -6.67 0.45 -12.49
C ARG A 116 -6.32 -0.51 -11.35
N VAL A 117 -5.71 0.02 -10.29
CA VAL A 117 -5.16 -0.78 -9.21
C VAL A 117 -6.19 -1.03 -8.11
N ILE A 118 -7.07 -0.09 -7.77
CA ILE A 118 -7.95 -0.15 -6.59
C ILE A 118 -9.42 -0.19 -7.01
N THR A 119 -10.03 -1.37 -6.91
CA THR A 119 -11.49 -1.53 -7.00
C THR A 119 -12.10 -1.50 -5.59
N SER A 120 -13.10 -0.65 -5.34
CA SER A 120 -13.88 -0.58 -4.08
C SER A 120 -15.12 -1.47 -4.15
N PHE A 121 -15.57 -1.94 -2.99
CA PHE A 121 -16.94 -2.45 -2.79
C PHE A 121 -17.70 -1.43 -1.94
N SER A 122 -18.90 -1.07 -2.38
CA SER A 122 -19.93 -0.55 -1.49
C SER A 122 -20.83 -1.73 -1.13
N PHE A 123 -20.95 -2.04 0.16
CA PHE A 123 -22.08 -2.86 0.61
C PHE A 123 -23.33 -2.00 0.44
N SER A 124 -24.20 -2.41 -0.48
CA SER A 124 -25.54 -1.85 -0.70
C SER A 124 -26.47 -2.10 0.48
#